data_AF-A0AAW6LST1-F1
#
_entry.id   AF-A0AAW6LST1-F1
#
_cell.length_a   1.000
_cell.length_b   1.000
_cell.length_c   1.000
_cell.angle_alpha   90.00
_cell.angle_beta   90.00
_cell.angle_gamma   90.00
#
_symmetry.space_group_name_H-M   'P 1'
#
loop_
_entity.id
_entity.type
_entity.pdbx_description
1 polymer ?
#
loop_
_entity_poly.entity_id
_entity_poly.type
_entity_poly.pdbx_seq_one_letter_code
_entity_poly.pdbx_strand_id
1 'polypeptide(L)'
;MERYRFTFADGSTAEKFFDSDNEAIVAATAANGGSSGGLHVQRYDHLGALLPTKLPPGGHRGTRCLRSSRASPVPDSARGGPV
;
A
#
# COMPACT_ATOMS: atom_id res chain seq x y z
N MET A 1 -7.89 -2.62 -23.41
CA MET A 1 -8.46 -2.37 -22.06
C MET A 1 -9.25 -3.55 -21.55
N GLU A 2 -8.80 -4.11 -20.42
CA GLU A 2 -9.45 -5.19 -19.67
C GLU A 2 -9.89 -4.67 -18.30
N ARG A 3 -10.90 -5.31 -17.69
CA ARG A 3 -11.41 -4.90 -16.37
C ARG A 3 -10.62 -5.61 -15.28
N TYR A 4 -10.18 -4.83 -14.29
CA TYR A 4 -9.47 -5.34 -13.13
C TYR A 4 -10.26 -5.02 -11.86
N ARG A 5 -10.12 -5.91 -10.87
CA ARG A 5 -10.60 -5.72 -9.50
C ARG A 5 -9.42 -5.75 -8.56
N PHE A 6 -9.34 -4.72 -7.73
CA PHE A 6 -8.38 -4.57 -6.65
C PHE A 6 -9.09 -4.88 -5.35
N THR A 7 -8.45 -5.66 -4.49
CA THR A 7 -8.88 -5.86 -3.10
C THR A 7 -7.73 -5.41 -2.20
N PHE A 8 -7.98 -4.39 -1.40
CA PHE A 8 -7.00 -3.79 -0.50
C PHE A 8 -6.97 -4.54 0.84
N ALA A 9 -5.94 -4.26 1.64
CA ALA A 9 -5.74 -4.92 2.93
C ALA A 9 -6.86 -4.63 3.96
N ASP A 10 -7.60 -3.54 3.76
CA ASP A 10 -8.77 -3.16 4.57
C ASP A 10 -10.07 -3.87 4.12
N GLY A 11 -9.99 -4.71 3.07
CA GLY A 11 -11.13 -5.39 2.46
C GLY A 11 -11.93 -4.51 1.50
N SER A 12 -11.56 -3.25 1.32
CA SER A 12 -12.17 -2.40 0.29
C SER A 12 -11.79 -2.91 -1.10
N THR A 13 -12.67 -2.67 -2.06
CA THR A 13 -12.44 -3.09 -3.44
C THR A 13 -12.62 -1.93 -4.41
N ALA A 14 -11.76 -1.86 -5.40
CA ALA A 14 -11.87 -0.91 -6.50
C ALA A 14 -11.82 -1.65 -7.83
N GLU A 15 -12.58 -1.16 -8.81
CA GLU A 15 -12.60 -1.75 -10.15
C GLU A 15 -12.25 -0.69 -11.19
N LYS A 16 -11.35 -1.04 -12.10
CA LYS A 16 -10.84 -0.10 -13.10
C LYS A 16 -10.32 -0.82 -14.33
N PHE A 17 -10.28 -0.12 -15.45
CA PHE A 17 -9.82 -0.66 -16.74
C PHE A 17 -8.36 -0.29 -16.98
N PHE A 18 -7.57 -1.25 -17.45
CA PHE A 18 -6.15 -1.07 -17.80
C PHE A 18 -5.82 -1.83 -19.07
N ASP A 19 -4.73 -1.43 -19.74
CA ASP A 19 -4.28 -2.11 -20.96
C ASP A 19 -3.34 -3.28 -20.66
N SER A 20 -2.80 -3.38 -19.44
CA SER A 20 -1.98 -4.52 -19.02
C SER A 20 -2.03 -4.79 -17.51
N ASP A 21 -1.67 -6.01 -17.12
CA ASP A 21 -1.51 -6.41 -15.71
C ASP A 21 -0.55 -5.48 -14.97
N ASN A 22 0.57 -5.09 -15.61
CA ASN A 22 1.57 -4.23 -14.98
C ASN A 22 1.02 -2.86 -14.61
N GLU A 23 0.25 -2.21 -15.49
CA GLU A 23 -0.37 -0.92 -15.19
C GLU A 23 -1.39 -1.04 -14.06
N ALA A 24 -2.20 -2.10 -14.09
CA ALA A 24 -3.17 -2.38 -13.04
C ALA A 24 -2.48 -2.56 -11.68
N ILE A 25 -1.38 -3.31 -11.65
CA ILE A 25 -0.59 -3.54 -10.43
C ILE A 25 0.04 -2.25 -9.90
N VAL A 26 0.63 -1.43 -10.77
CA VAL A 26 1.23 -0.15 -10.38
C VAL A 26 0.18 0.78 -9.79
N ALA A 27 -0.97 0.91 -10.45
CA ALA A 27 -2.07 1.74 -9.99
C ALA A 27 -2.65 1.24 -8.65
N ALA A 28 -2.84 -0.07 -8.51
CA ALA A 28 -3.34 -0.69 -7.29
C ALA A 28 -2.38 -0.50 -6.12
N THR A 29 -1.08 -0.67 -6.36
CA THR A 29 -0.03 -0.46 -5.35
C THR A 29 0.03 1.00 -4.92
N ALA A 30 -0.05 1.94 -5.86
CA ALA A 30 -0.11 3.36 -5.57
C ALA A 30 -1.35 3.71 -4.72
N ALA A 31 -2.50 3.11 -5.02
CA ALA A 31 -3.73 3.27 -4.24
C ALA A 31 -3.64 2.65 -2.83
N ASN A 32 -2.88 1.56 -2.66
CA ASN A 32 -2.60 0.92 -1.36
C ASN A 32 -1.46 1.60 -0.57
N GLY A 33 -1.24 2.90 -0.79
CA GLY A 33 -0.18 3.66 -0.10
C GLY A 33 1.25 3.23 -0.47
N GLY A 34 1.45 2.65 -1.66
CA GLY A 34 2.75 2.18 -2.13
C GLY A 34 3.17 0.80 -1.61
N SER A 35 2.28 0.10 -0.90
CA SER A 35 2.54 -1.25 -0.38
C SER A 35 1.82 -2.31 -1.22
N SER A 36 2.48 -3.43 -1.50
CA SER A 36 1.85 -4.62 -2.09
C SER A 36 1.39 -5.64 -1.03
N GLY A 37 1.62 -5.36 0.26
CA GLY A 37 1.18 -6.22 1.35
C GLY A 37 -0.34 -6.23 1.48
N GLY A 38 -0.94 -7.42 1.43
CA GLY A 38 -2.40 -7.60 1.53
C GLY A 38 -3.19 -7.08 0.32
N LEU A 39 -2.51 -6.69 -0.75
CA LEU A 39 -3.14 -6.25 -2.00
C LEU A 39 -3.35 -7.44 -2.93
N HIS A 40 -4.56 -7.60 -3.44
CA HIS A 40 -4.88 -8.53 -4.50
C HIS A 40 -5.28 -7.78 -5.76
N VAL A 41 -4.63 -8.11 -6.87
CA VAL A 41 -5.00 -7.61 -8.19
C VAL A 41 -5.49 -8.80 -9.00
N GLN A 42 -6.71 -8.67 -9.50
CA GLN A 42 -7.37 -9.71 -10.29
C GLN A 42 -7.90 -9.10 -11.58
N ARG A 43 -7.86 -9.89 -12.65
CA ARG A 43 -8.37 -9.53 -13.96
C ARG A 43 -9.65 -10.29 -14.25
N TYR A 44 -10.64 -9.64 -14.83
CA TYR A 44 -11.82 -10.32 -15.37
C TYR A 44 -11.49 -10.98 -16.71
N ASP A 45 -11.77 -12.28 -16.80
CA ASP A 45 -11.75 -13.00 -18.06
C ASP A 45 -13.01 -12.72 -18.89
N HIS A 46 -13.03 -13.15 -20.15
CA HIS A 46 -14.16 -13.03 -21.07
C HIS A 46 -15.47 -13.67 -20.55
N LEU A 47 -15.37 -14.61 -19.62
CA LEU A 47 -16.49 -15.24 -18.92
C LEU A 47 -16.93 -14.52 -17.64
N GLY A 48 -16.25 -13.42 -17.27
CA GLY A 48 -16.47 -12.69 -16.02
C GLY A 48 -15.81 -13.34 -14.79
N ALA A 49 -14.94 -14.33 -14.98
CA ALA A 49 -14.17 -14.96 -13.90
C ALA A 49 -12.98 -14.08 -13.48
N LEU A 50 -12.68 -14.03 -12.19
CA LEU A 50 -11.53 -13.29 -11.65
C LEU A 50 -10.28 -14.17 -11.64
N LEU A 51 -9.31 -13.82 -12.48
CA LEU A 51 -8.01 -14.46 -12.57
C LEU A 51 -6.97 -13.64 -11.78
N PRO A 52 -6.21 -14.25 -10.85
CA PRO A 52 -5.16 -13.52 -10.13
C PRO A 52 -4.07 -13.10 -11.12
N THR A 53 -3.68 -11.83 -11.09
CA THR A 53 -2.51 -11.37 -11.84
C THR A 53 -1.25 -11.70 -11.06
N LYS A 54 -0.14 -11.94 -11.76
CA LYS A 54 1.15 -12.17 -11.09
C LYS A 54 1.67 -10.84 -10.57
N LEU A 55 1.35 -10.54 -9.32
CA LEU A 55 2.06 -9.49 -8.59
C LEU A 55 3.55 -9.86 -8.59
N PRO A 56 4.46 -8.96 -9.01
CA PRO A 56 5.87 -9.17 -8.75
C PRO A 56 6.01 -9.37 -7.23
N PRO A 57 6.79 -10.36 -6.76
CA PRO A 57 6.94 -10.62 -5.34
C PRO A 57 7.33 -9.32 -4.65
N GLY A 58 6.39 -8.79 -3.86
CA GLY A 58 6.48 -7.52 -3.15
C GLY A 58 7.55 -7.59 -2.07
N GLY A 59 8.81 -7.54 -2.49
CA GLY A 59 9.99 -7.63 -1.66
C GLY A 59 10.58 -6.26 -1.35
N HIS A 60 9.82 -5.18 -1.43
CA HIS A 60 10.24 -3.91 -0.85
C HIS A 60 9.71 -3.92 0.58
N ARG A 61 10.51 -4.50 1.50
CA ARG A 61 10.46 -4.03 2.89
C ARG A 61 10.60 -2.53 2.79
N GLY A 62 9.49 -1.81 2.99
CA GLY A 62 9.50 -0.36 2.97
C GLY A 62 10.76 0.10 3.68
N THR A 63 11.46 1.06 3.11
CA THR A 63 12.24 1.97 3.94
C THR A 63 11.34 2.24 5.12
N ARG A 64 11.71 1.67 6.29
CA ARG A 64 11.04 1.97 7.54
C ARG A 64 10.91 3.46 7.47
N CYS A 65 9.68 3.97 7.49
CA CYS A 65 9.48 5.32 7.92
C CYS A 65 10.14 5.33 9.30
N LEU A 66 11.41 5.78 9.34
CA LEU A 66 11.95 6.41 10.51
C LEU A 66 10.85 7.41 10.81
N ARG A 67 10.06 7.12 11.83
CA ARG A 67 9.38 8.17 12.56
C ARG A 67 10.53 9.04 13.03
N SER A 68 10.97 9.94 12.15
CA SER A 68 11.52 11.21 12.55
C SER A 68 10.35 11.87 13.24
N SER A 69 10.14 11.48 14.51
CA SER A 69 9.43 12.28 15.48
C SER A 69 10.10 13.63 15.44
N ARG A 70 9.49 14.48 14.62
CA ARG A 70 9.79 15.89 14.47
C ARG A 70 9.88 16.45 15.87
N ALA A 71 11.01 17.09 16.14
CA ALA A 71 11.30 17.79 17.37
C ALA A 71 10.06 18.52 17.89
N SER A 72 9.79 18.37 19.18
CA SER A 72 9.12 19.40 19.96
C SER A 72 9.97 19.64 21.20
N PRO A 73 10.39 20.89 21.44
CA PRO A 73 11.28 21.25 22.53
C PRO A 73 10.48 21.19 23.83
N VAL A 74 10.97 20.45 24.81
CA VAL A 74 10.52 20.59 26.19
C VAL A 74 11.57 21.44 26.92
N PRO A 75 11.19 22.58 27.50
CA PRO A 75 12.11 23.38 28.30
C PRO A 75 12.47 22.60 29.56
N ASP A 76 13.76 22.54 29.85
CA ASP A 76 14.29 22.06 31.11
C ASP A 76 13.80 22.99 32.24
N SER A 77 12.83 22.52 32.99
CA SER A 77 12.39 23.14 34.24
C SER A 77 11.91 22.03 35.16
N ALA A 78 12.87 21.31 35.73
CA ALA A 78 12.78 20.80 37.10
C ALA A 78 14.11 20.13 37.50
N ARG A 79 15.03 20.89 38.09
CA ARG A 79 15.97 20.31 39.04
C ARG A 79 15.80 21.01 40.39
N GLY A 80 14.88 20.46 41.18
CA GLY A 80 14.96 20.53 42.63
C GLY A 80 16.31 19.95 43.09
N GLY A 81 16.85 20.54 44.16
CA GLY A 81 18.20 20.28 44.66
C GLY A 81 18.42 18.87 45.22
N PRO A 82 19.62 18.65 45.77
CA PRO A 82 19.64 18.10 47.13
C PRO A 82 20.76 18.70 48.02
N VAL A 83 20.41 18.76 49.31
CA VAL A 83 21.20 18.73 50.57
C VAL A 83 22.37 19.70 50.79
#